data_AF-A0A5C8S3F3-F1
#
_entry.id   AF-A0A5C8S3F3-F1
#
_cell.length_a   1.000
_cell.length_b   1.000
_cell.length_c   1.000
_cell.angle_alpha   90.00
_cell.angle_beta   90.00
_cell.angle_gamma   90.00
#
_symmetry.space_group_name_H-M   'P 1'
#
loop_
_entity.id
_entity.type
_entity.pdbx_description
1 polymer ?
#
loop_
_entity_poly.entity_id
_entity_poly.type
_entity_poly.pdbx_seq_one_letter_code
_entity_poly.pdbx_strand_id
1 'polypeptide(L)' 'MSTEPVKGPASYFPSIEKKYGRPINEWQQLVRDRLPAKHMDLVSMLKGEHGMGHGHANAIVAHVLSAGKG' A
#
# COMPACT_ATOMS: atom_id res chain seq x y z
N MET A 1 -19.50 18.84 -6.50
CA MET A 1 -18.50 17.79 -6.80
C MET A 1 -17.23 18.17 -6.04
N SER A 2 -17.09 17.75 -4.79
CA SER A 2 -15.96 18.16 -3.95
C SER A 2 -14.78 17.23 -4.22
N THR A 3 -13.82 17.71 -5.01
CA THR A 3 -12.49 17.11 -5.09
C THR A 3 -11.77 17.37 -3.78
N GLU A 4 -11.96 16.48 -2.80
CA GLU A 4 -11.12 16.48 -1.61
C GLU A 4 -9.67 16.28 -2.07
N PRO A 5 -8.73 17.14 -1.67
CA PRO A 5 -7.35 16.95 -2.02
C PRO A 5 -6.95 15.62 -1.39
N VAL A 6 -6.52 14.65 -2.20
CA VAL A 6 -6.08 13.32 -1.75
C VAL A 6 -4.80 13.52 -0.93
N LYS A 7 -4.94 14.01 0.30
CA LYS A 7 -3.87 14.19 1.28
C LYS A 7 -3.86 12.94 2.13
N GLY A 8 -3.30 11.87 1.56
CA GLY A 8 -3.18 10.60 2.25
C GLY A 8 -2.37 9.59 1.42
N PRO A 9 -2.07 8.41 1.98
CA PRO A 9 -1.30 7.36 1.30
C PRO A 9 -1.80 7.02 -0.12
N ALA A 10 -3.10 7.21 -0.37
CA ALA A 10 -3.73 6.97 -1.66
C ALA A 10 -3.21 7.87 -2.80
N SER A 11 -2.60 9.03 -2.49
CA SER A 11 -2.00 9.89 -3.52
C SER A 11 -0.82 9.23 -4.25
N TYR A 12 -0.18 8.24 -3.61
CA TYR A 12 0.91 7.49 -4.22
C TYR A 12 0.41 6.39 -5.17
N PHE A 13 -0.87 6.00 -5.12
CA PHE A 13 -1.36 4.81 -5.83
C PHE A 13 -1.17 4.88 -7.35
N PRO A 14 -1.50 5.99 -8.04
CA PRO A 14 -1.25 6.07 -9.49
C PRO A 14 0.23 5.89 -9.85
N SER A 15 1.13 6.42 -9.01
CA SER A 15 2.58 6.28 -9.21
C SER A 15 3.08 4.87 -8.90
N ILE A 16 2.48 4.18 -7.93
CA ILE A 16 2.78 2.78 -7.59
C ILE A 16 2.36 1.86 -8.75
N GLU A 17 1.14 2.01 -9.25
CA GLU A 17 0.64 1.22 -10.39
C GLU A 17 1.51 1.44 -11.62
N LYS A 18 1.82 2.70 -11.94
CA LYS A 18 2.71 3.05 -13.06
C LYS A 18 4.12 2.47 -12.91
N LYS A 19 4.66 2.42 -11.69
CA LYS A 19 6.04 1.97 -11.45
C LYS A 19 6.17 0.45 -11.40
N TYR A 20 5.21 -0.25 -10.80
CA TYR A 20 5.29 -1.69 -10.56
C TYR A 20 4.37 -2.52 -11.47
N GLY A 21 3.56 -1.88 -12.32
CA GLY A 21 2.80 -2.53 -13.38
C GLY A 21 1.65 -3.41 -12.90
N ARG A 22 1.16 -3.20 -11.67
CA ARG A 22 0.02 -3.95 -11.11
C ARG A 22 -0.96 -3.00 -10.44
N PRO A 23 -2.27 -3.25 -10.55
CA PRO A 23 -3.27 -2.39 -9.95
C PRO A 23 -3.20 -2.43 -8.41
N ILE A 24 -3.62 -1.34 -7.77
CA ILE A 24 -3.43 -1.13 -6.33
C ILE A 24 -4.15 -2.17 -5.47
N ASN A 25 -5.28 -2.67 -5.94
CA ASN A 25 -6.05 -3.72 -5.28
C ASN A 25 -5.22 -5.00 -5.09
N GLU A 26 -4.38 -5.40 -6.06
CA GLU A 26 -3.50 -6.57 -5.93
C GLU A 26 -2.47 -6.36 -4.83
N TRP A 27 -1.83 -5.18 -4.78
CA TRP A 27 -0.88 -4.87 -3.72
C TRP A 27 -1.53 -4.87 -2.34
N GLN A 28 -2.75 -4.34 -2.24
CA GLN A 28 -3.49 -4.37 -0.99
C GLN A 28 -3.87 -5.80 -0.59
N GLN A 29 -4.24 -6.66 -1.55
CA GLN A 29 -4.53 -8.08 -1.27
C GLN A 29 -3.29 -8.80 -0.74
N LEU A 30 -2.12 -8.60 -1.34
CA LEU A 30 -0.86 -9.18 -0.84
C LEU A 30 -0.58 -8.80 0.62
N VAL A 31 -0.92 -7.56 1.02
CA VAL A 31 -0.81 -7.12 2.42
C VAL A 31 -1.87 -7.80 3.30
N ARG A 32 -3.12 -7.91 2.83
CA ARG A 32 -4.22 -8.57 3.57
C ARG A 32 -3.95 -10.05 3.80
N ASP A 33 -3.41 -10.75 2.81
CA ASP A 33 -3.06 -12.18 2.88
C ASP A 33 -1.98 -12.50 3.92
N ARG A 34 -1.21 -11.49 4.34
CA ARG A 34 -0.16 -11.60 5.35
C ARG A 34 -0.60 -11.11 6.72
N LEU A 35 -1.83 -10.62 6.89
CA LEU A 35 -2.35 -10.26 8.21
C LEU A 35 -2.49 -11.51 9.09
N PRO A 36 -2.27 -11.39 10.42
CA PRO A 36 -2.09 -10.17 11.21
C PRO A 36 -0.62 -9.75 11.40
N ALA A 37 0.27 -9.97 10.42
CA ALA A 37 1.67 -9.54 10.52
C ALA A 37 1.82 -8.05 10.85
N LYS A 38 2.92 -7.69 11.52
CA LYS A 38 3.17 -6.31 11.95
C LYS A 38 3.43 -5.41 10.74
N HIS A 39 3.13 -4.12 10.89
CA HIS A 39 3.34 -3.10 9.85
C HIS A 39 4.73 -3.18 9.19
N MET A 40 5.79 -3.30 10.01
CA MET A 40 7.17 -3.35 9.50
C MET A 40 7.50 -4.64 8.74
N ASP A 41 6.86 -5.76 9.09
CA ASP A 41 7.04 -7.03 8.37
C ASP A 41 6.38 -6.95 7.00
N LEU A 42 5.18 -6.36 6.92
CA LEU A 42 4.45 -6.14 5.67
C LEU A 42 5.22 -5.19 4.73
N VAL A 43 5.78 -4.09 5.28
CA VAL A 43 6.64 -3.17 4.51
C VAL A 43 7.90 -3.88 4.02
N SER A 44 8.52 -4.72 4.85
CA SER A 44 9.72 -5.46 4.47
C SER A 44 9.44 -6.52 3.41
N MET A 45 8.30 -7.19 3.46
CA MET A 45 7.82 -8.11 2.42
C MET A 45 7.70 -7.40 1.06
N LEU A 46 7.02 -6.25 1.00
CA LEU A 46 6.88 -5.49 -0.25
C LEU A 46 8.24 -5.01 -0.79
N LYS A 47 9.16 -4.62 0.10
CA LYS A 47 10.51 -4.21 -0.30
C LYS A 47 11.34 -5.39 -0.82
N GLY A 48 11.34 -6.51 -0.11
CA GLY A 48 12.19 -7.66 -0.38
C GLY A 48 11.68 -8.52 -1.53
N GLU A 49 10.39 -8.87 -1.52
CA GLU A 49 9.78 -9.76 -2.52
C GLU A 49 9.44 -9.01 -3.82
N HIS A 50 9.09 -7.72 -3.74
CA HIS A 50 8.58 -6.95 -4.87
C HIS A 50 9.44 -5.73 -5.26
N GLY A 51 10.60 -5.54 -4.63
CA GLY A 51 11.51 -4.45 -4.94
C GLY A 51 10.91 -3.05 -4.69
N MET A 52 9.87 -2.97 -3.85
CA MET A 52 9.15 -1.73 -3.62
C MET A 52 9.98 -0.74 -2.78
N GLY A 53 10.00 0.54 -3.14
CA GLY A 53 10.61 1.60 -2.32
C GLY A 53 9.85 1.85 -1.01
N HIS A 54 10.55 2.35 0.03
CA HIS A 54 9.98 2.52 1.38
C HIS A 54 8.67 3.33 1.40
N GLY A 55 8.63 4.49 0.75
CA GLY A 55 7.42 5.33 0.71
C GLY A 55 6.23 4.65 0.05
N HIS A 56 6.47 3.89 -1.03
CA HIS A 56 5.43 3.15 -1.74
C HIS A 56 4.91 1.98 -0.88
N ALA A 57 5.81 1.20 -0.28
CA ALA A 57 5.43 0.09 0.59
C ALA A 57 4.65 0.58 1.82
N ASN A 58 5.13 1.65 2.46
CA ASN A 58 4.47 2.24 3.61
C ASN A 58 3.06 2.76 3.26
N ALA A 59 2.89 3.38 2.09
CA ALA A 59 1.60 3.89 1.67
C ALA A 59 0.53 2.79 1.53
N ILE A 60 0.91 1.64 0.95
CA ILE A 60 0.00 0.50 0.77
C ILE A 60 -0.36 -0.11 2.12
N VAL A 61 0.63 -0.40 2.96
CA VAL A 61 0.42 -1.04 4.27
C VAL A 61 -0.42 -0.14 5.18
N ALA A 62 -0.09 1.16 5.27
CA ALA A 62 -0.85 2.10 6.10
C ALA A 62 -2.32 2.21 5.66
N HIS A 63 -2.58 2.20 4.35
CA HIS A 63 -3.95 2.24 3.83
C HIS A 63 -4.74 0.97 4.21
N VAL A 64 -4.16 -0.22 4.02
CA VAL A 64 -4.82 -1.49 4.35
C VAL A 64 -5.11 -1.61 5.84
N LEU A 65 -4.14 -1.27 6.70
CA LEU A 65 -4.31 -1.35 8.16
C LEU A 65 -5.27 -0.28 8.69
N SER A 66 -5.33 0.89 8.06
CA SER A 66 -6.31 1.93 8.40
C SER A 66 -7.73 1.51 8.01
N ALA A 67 -7.91 0.85 6.86
CA ALA A 67 -9.20 0.37 6.39
C ALA A 67 -9.74 -0.81 7.23
N GLY A 68 -8.87 -1.63 7.82
CA GLY A 68 -9.25 -2.75 8.68
C GLY A 68 -9.53 -2.41 10.14
N LYS A 69 -9.39 -1.14 10.54
CA LYS A 69 -9.67 -0.65 11.91
C LYS A 69 -11.12 -0.19 12.13
N GLY A 70 -12.05 -0.61 11.29
CA GLY A 70 -13.49 -0.33 11.39
C GLY A 70 -14.23 -1.37 12.22
#